data_AF-A0A183H878-F1
#
_entry.id   AF-A0A183H878-F1
#
_cell.length_a   1.000
_cell.length_b   1.000
_cell.length_c   1.000
_cell.angle_alpha   90.00
_cell.angle_beta   90.00
_cell.angle_gamma   90.00
#
_symmetry.space_group_name_H-M   'P 1'
#
loop_
_entity.id
_entity.type
_entity.pdbx_description
1 polymer ?
#
loop_
_entity_poly.entity_id
_entity_poly.type
_entity_poly.pdbx_seq_one_letter_code
_entity_poly.pdbx_strand_id
1 'polypeptide(L)'
;MDKQKNMVCRDRFNRLCCELVAIDALPFSNKHEQFNIDLIDRELLKAYVGFTVNNGTMKPVATGNWGCGVFGGDLHLKSLIQLMASSAQKRCLYYFTFGDRKFAENFTEIYKILVQANITVGQLYEIIKDYCSEYDENSSPLLFEYISWKIKESTACQ
;
A
#
# COMPACT_ATOMS: atom_id res chain seq x y z
N MET A 1 -3.64 -35.61 -28.17
CA MET A 1 -3.69 -34.76 -26.96
C MET A 1 -2.48 -33.86 -27.00
N ASP A 2 -2.62 -32.71 -27.62
CA ASP A 2 -1.54 -31.73 -27.71
C ASP A 2 -1.27 -31.14 -26.34
N LYS A 3 -0.04 -31.36 -25.85
CA LYS A 3 0.47 -30.62 -24.70
C LYS A 3 0.57 -29.17 -25.13
N GLN A 4 -0.36 -28.33 -24.67
CA GLN A 4 -0.27 -26.88 -24.73
C GLN A 4 1.09 -26.48 -24.14
N LYS A 5 2.09 -26.28 -25.00
CA LYS A 5 3.40 -25.78 -24.61
C LYS A 5 3.12 -24.34 -24.17
N ASN A 6 2.99 -24.11 -22.87
CA ASN A 6 2.93 -22.76 -22.30
C ASN A 6 4.21 -22.03 -22.76
N MET A 7 4.07 -21.21 -23.80
CA MET A 7 5.16 -20.47 -24.39
C MET A 7 5.41 -19.26 -23.49
N VAL A 8 6.12 -19.50 -22.39
CA VAL A 8 6.41 -18.44 -21.42
C VAL A 8 7.37 -17.45 -22.07
N CYS A 9 7.00 -16.17 -22.06
CA CYS A 9 7.84 -15.07 -22.55
C CYS A 9 9.24 -15.15 -21.93
N ARG A 10 10.27 -14.96 -22.76
CA ARG A 10 11.66 -14.84 -22.32
C ARG A 10 12.29 -13.57 -22.87
N ASP A 11 13.20 -12.98 -22.10
CA ASP A 11 13.94 -11.79 -22.50
C ASP A 11 15.17 -12.13 -23.37
N ARG A 12 15.92 -11.10 -23.77
CA ARG A 12 17.15 -11.24 -24.59
C ARG A 12 18.25 -12.08 -23.93
N PHE A 13 18.17 -12.31 -22.62
CA PHE A 13 19.09 -13.16 -21.86
C PHE A 13 18.50 -14.54 -21.57
N ASN A 14 17.39 -14.90 -22.25
CA ASN A 14 16.67 -16.16 -22.11
C ASN A 14 16.09 -16.40 -20.70
N ARG A 15 15.92 -15.35 -19.89
CA ARG A 15 15.26 -15.41 -18.57
C ARG A 15 13.75 -15.31 -18.76
N LEU A 16 12.97 -15.90 -17.86
CA LEU A 16 11.51 -15.72 -17.88
C LEU A 16 11.18 -14.22 -17.73
N CYS A 17 10.16 -13.74 -18.45
CA CYS A 17 9.63 -12.38 -18.30
C CYS A 17 8.84 -12.21 -16.99
N CYS A 18 9.40 -12.68 -15.87
CA CYS A 18 8.84 -12.64 -14.53
C CYS A 18 9.87 -11.98 -13.61
N GLU A 19 9.45 -10.95 -12.89
CA GLU A 19 10.28 -10.22 -11.96
C GLU A 19 9.64 -10.33 -10.59
N LEU A 20 10.43 -10.78 -9.61
CA LEU A 20 9.99 -10.99 -8.24
C LEU A 20 10.94 -10.22 -7.33
N VAL A 21 10.35 -9.56 -6.33
CA VAL A 21 11.08 -8.85 -5.28
C VAL A 21 10.63 -9.40 -3.92
N ALA A 22 11.59 -9.71 -3.07
CA ALA A 22 11.33 -10.11 -1.70
C ALA A 22 11.49 -8.88 -0.79
N ILE A 23 10.42 -8.53 -0.08
CA ILE A 23 10.43 -7.50 0.96
C ILE A 23 9.83 -8.06 2.25
N ASP A 24 10.57 -7.95 3.34
CA ASP A 24 10.16 -8.39 4.67
C ASP A 24 9.41 -7.27 5.39
N ALA A 25 8.22 -7.56 5.94
CA ALA A 25 7.52 -6.67 6.86
C ALA A 25 7.98 -6.91 8.31
N LEU A 26 7.84 -5.91 9.17
CA LEU A 26 8.01 -6.06 10.61
C LEU A 26 6.89 -6.93 11.20
N PRO A 27 7.21 -7.83 12.14
CA PRO A 27 6.21 -8.55 12.91
C PRO A 27 5.71 -7.70 14.08
N PHE A 28 4.40 -7.67 14.29
CA PHE A 28 3.73 -6.98 15.38
C PHE A 28 2.94 -7.97 16.23
N SER A 29 3.34 -8.13 17.49
CA SER A 29 2.56 -8.87 18.49
C SER A 29 1.34 -8.08 18.95
N ASN A 30 1.51 -6.76 19.05
CA ASN A 30 0.42 -5.82 19.28
C ASN A 30 0.23 -4.95 18.03
N LYS A 31 -0.94 -5.09 17.38
CA LYS A 31 -1.28 -4.33 16.17
C LYS A 31 -1.28 -2.81 16.40
N HIS A 32 -1.37 -2.32 17.62
CA HIS A 32 -1.40 -0.89 17.91
C HIS A 32 -0.02 -0.24 17.79
N GLU A 33 1.06 -1.01 18.00
CA GLU A 33 2.44 -0.52 17.95
C GLU A 33 2.82 0.02 16.57
N GLN A 34 2.20 -0.47 15.50
CA GLN A 34 2.52 -0.07 14.13
C GLN A 34 2.09 1.37 13.77
N PHE A 35 1.22 2.00 14.58
CA PHE A 35 0.84 3.41 14.42
C PHE A 35 1.88 4.34 15.07
N ASN A 36 3.12 4.13 14.67
CA ASN A 36 4.28 4.91 15.08
C ASN A 36 5.04 5.33 13.82
N ILE A 37 5.43 6.60 13.74
CA ILE A 37 5.96 7.17 12.49
C ILE A 37 7.27 6.52 12.05
N ASP A 38 8.16 6.15 12.99
CA ASP A 38 9.44 5.51 12.67
C ASP A 38 9.23 4.11 12.06
N LEU A 39 8.20 3.39 12.55
CA LEU A 39 7.84 2.08 12.05
C LEU A 39 7.14 2.17 10.69
N ILE A 40 6.31 3.19 10.48
CA ILE A 40 5.71 3.49 9.17
C ILE A 40 6.79 3.86 8.16
N ASP A 41 7.75 4.71 8.52
CA ASP A 41 8.88 5.10 7.67
C ASP A 41 9.70 3.88 7.26
N ARG A 42 9.99 2.97 8.19
CA ARG A 42 10.68 1.71 7.90
C ARG A 42 9.96 0.93 6.81
N GLU A 43 8.65 0.75 6.96
CA GLU A 43 7.84 -0.06 6.04
C GLU A 43 7.63 0.63 4.68
N LEU A 44 7.45 1.95 4.69
CA LEU A 44 7.37 2.78 3.50
C LEU A 44 8.67 2.75 2.70
N LEU A 45 9.83 2.92 3.36
CA LEU A 45 11.14 2.84 2.71
C LEU A 45 11.42 1.42 2.19
N LYS A 46 11.05 0.38 2.93
CA LYS A 46 11.17 -1.01 2.49
C LYS A 46 10.38 -1.26 1.20
N ALA A 47 9.10 -0.86 1.17
CA ALA A 47 8.27 -0.97 -0.01
C ALA A 47 8.80 -0.10 -1.17
N TYR A 48 9.20 1.14 -0.89
CA TYR A 48 9.74 2.07 -1.88
C TYR A 48 10.97 1.51 -2.60
N VAL A 49 11.95 1.00 -1.84
CA VAL A 49 13.14 0.36 -2.42
C VAL A 49 12.76 -0.91 -3.18
N GLY A 50 11.87 -1.74 -2.63
CA GLY A 50 11.39 -2.94 -3.31
C GLY A 50 10.64 -2.68 -4.61
N PHE A 51 9.98 -1.53 -4.74
CA PHE A 51 9.23 -1.14 -5.93
C PHE A 51 10.07 -0.37 -6.95
N THR A 52 11.32 -0.04 -6.63
CA THR A 52 12.24 0.66 -7.54
C THR A 52 12.59 -0.21 -8.75
N VAL A 53 12.66 0.39 -9.94
CA VAL A 53 13.08 -0.30 -11.17
C VAL A 53 14.18 0.49 -11.86
N ASN A 54 15.29 -0.18 -12.19
CA ASN A 54 16.47 0.48 -12.78
C ASN A 54 16.38 0.69 -14.30
N ASN A 55 15.37 0.11 -14.96
CA ASN A 55 15.33 -0.02 -16.42
C ASN A 55 14.22 0.81 -17.10
N GLY A 56 13.62 1.78 -16.39
CA GLY A 56 12.58 2.66 -16.94
C GLY A 56 11.27 1.95 -17.34
N THR A 57 11.08 0.68 -16.93
CA THR A 57 9.86 -0.06 -17.25
C THR A 57 8.74 0.36 -16.32
N MET A 58 7.57 0.67 -16.87
CA MET A 58 6.38 1.09 -16.12
C MET A 58 5.49 -0.09 -15.70
N LYS A 59 6.09 -1.28 -15.47
CA LYS A 59 5.31 -2.46 -15.08
C LYS A 59 4.59 -2.17 -13.76
N PRO A 60 3.32 -2.54 -13.61
CA PRO A 60 2.60 -2.39 -12.34
C PRO A 60 3.28 -3.22 -11.24
N VAL A 61 3.08 -2.80 -9.99
CA VAL A 61 3.40 -3.61 -8.82
C VAL A 61 2.18 -4.48 -8.53
N ALA A 62 2.35 -5.80 -8.60
CA ALA A 62 1.34 -6.76 -8.16
C ALA A 62 1.65 -7.19 -6.71
N THR A 63 0.75 -6.91 -5.78
CA THR A 63 0.94 -7.15 -4.34
C THR A 63 -0.38 -7.49 -3.63
N GLY A 64 -0.37 -7.63 -2.31
CA GLY A 64 -1.58 -7.82 -1.50
C GLY A 64 -1.35 -7.44 -0.05
N ASN A 65 -1.91 -8.25 0.86
CA ASN A 65 -1.91 -8.07 2.31
C ASN A 65 -0.52 -8.31 2.96
N TRP A 66 0.49 -7.57 2.50
CA TRP A 66 1.89 -7.69 2.91
C TRP A 66 2.05 -7.45 4.42
N GLY A 67 2.45 -8.51 5.14
CA GLY A 67 2.67 -8.46 6.59
C GLY A 67 1.42 -8.53 7.45
N CYS A 68 0.21 -8.68 6.88
CA CYS A 68 -1.04 -8.63 7.65
C CYS A 68 -1.56 -9.97 8.17
N GLY A 69 -0.87 -11.08 7.85
CA GLY A 69 -1.19 -12.41 8.35
C GLY A 69 -0.50 -12.69 9.68
N VAL A 70 0.40 -13.68 9.68
CA VAL A 70 1.19 -14.08 10.87
C VAL A 70 1.99 -12.91 11.48
N PHE A 71 2.32 -11.89 10.69
CA PHE A 71 3.07 -10.72 11.15
C PHE A 71 2.21 -9.62 11.77
N GLY A 72 0.87 -9.77 11.83
CA GLY A 72 0.00 -8.91 12.62
C GLY A 72 -0.18 -7.46 12.11
N GLY A 73 0.28 -7.15 10.89
CA GLY A 73 0.11 -5.84 10.29
C GLY A 73 -1.36 -5.48 10.02
N ASP A 74 -1.69 -4.20 10.15
CA ASP A 74 -3.01 -3.66 9.86
C ASP A 74 -3.20 -3.50 8.35
N LEU A 75 -4.33 -4.01 7.83
CA LEU A 75 -4.62 -4.00 6.40
C LEU A 75 -4.75 -2.59 5.83
N HIS A 76 -5.36 -1.66 6.57
CA HIS A 76 -5.60 -0.30 6.13
C HIS A 76 -4.28 0.47 6.04
N LEU A 77 -3.44 0.36 7.07
CA LEU A 77 -2.13 1.00 7.09
C LEU A 77 -1.22 0.43 6.00
N LYS A 78 -1.12 -0.90 5.89
CA LYS A 78 -0.23 -1.57 4.93
C LYS A 78 -0.62 -1.32 3.48
N SER A 79 -1.92 -1.21 3.16
CA SER A 79 -2.35 -0.91 1.80
C SER A 79 -2.02 0.53 1.41
N LEU A 80 -2.15 1.50 2.32
CA LEU A 80 -1.78 2.90 2.09
C LEU A 80 -0.26 3.09 1.99
N ILE A 81 0.52 2.39 2.81
CA ILE A 81 1.99 2.38 2.71
C ILE A 81 2.42 1.91 1.31
N GLN A 82 1.85 0.81 0.81
CA GLN A 82 2.16 0.30 -0.53
C GLN A 82 1.65 1.24 -1.64
N LEU A 83 0.51 1.90 -1.45
CA LEU A 83 -0.02 2.91 -2.36
C LEU A 83 0.91 4.13 -2.45
N MET A 84 1.39 4.64 -1.31
CA MET A 84 2.35 5.74 -1.27
C MET A 84 3.67 5.35 -1.94
N ALA A 85 4.23 4.19 -1.61
CA ALA A 85 5.48 3.69 -2.19
C ALA A 85 5.38 3.53 -3.73
N SER A 86 4.32 2.89 -4.22
CA SER A 86 4.12 2.68 -5.66
C SER A 86 3.89 4.00 -6.41
N SER A 87 3.12 4.92 -5.83
CA SER A 87 2.88 6.25 -6.40
C SER A 87 4.17 7.07 -6.48
N ALA A 88 5.01 7.05 -5.44
CA ALA A 88 6.30 7.72 -5.43
C ALA A 88 7.26 7.15 -6.50
N GLN A 89 7.17 5.85 -6.77
CA GLN A 89 7.90 5.16 -7.85
C GLN A 89 7.25 5.34 -9.23
N LYS A 90 6.12 6.06 -9.32
CA LYS A 90 5.33 6.25 -10.55
C LYS A 90 4.86 4.93 -11.17
N ARG A 91 4.49 3.96 -10.35
CA ARG A 91 4.01 2.64 -10.79
C ARG A 91 2.56 2.42 -10.38
N CYS A 92 1.75 1.87 -11.29
CA CYS A 92 0.41 1.42 -10.96
C CYS A 92 0.47 0.29 -9.92
N LEU A 93 -0.48 0.26 -8.98
CA LEU A 93 -0.61 -0.78 -7.97
C LEU A 93 -1.78 -1.71 -8.32
N TYR A 94 -1.49 -3.01 -8.45
CA TYR A 94 -2.49 -4.07 -8.49
C TYR A 94 -2.50 -4.76 -7.13
N TYR A 95 -3.55 -4.49 -6.35
CA TYR A 95 -3.70 -4.99 -5.00
C TYR A 95 -4.69 -6.15 -4.96
N PHE A 96 -4.22 -7.32 -4.53
CA PHE A 96 -5.03 -8.53 -4.38
C PHE A 96 -5.41 -8.75 -2.91
N THR A 97 -6.71 -8.72 -2.61
CA THR A 97 -7.24 -8.80 -1.23
C THR A 97 -7.53 -10.22 -0.77
N PHE A 98 -7.20 -11.24 -1.58
CA PHE A 98 -7.39 -12.66 -1.26
C PHE A 98 -8.83 -13.02 -0.83
N GLY A 99 -9.82 -12.47 -1.53
CA GLY A 99 -11.24 -12.79 -1.31
C GLY A 99 -11.96 -11.86 -0.34
N ASP A 100 -11.25 -10.96 0.34
CA ASP A 100 -11.88 -9.92 1.16
C ASP A 100 -12.47 -8.82 0.25
N ARG A 101 -13.73 -9.00 -0.12
CA ARG A 101 -14.48 -8.07 -0.96
C ARG A 101 -14.80 -6.75 -0.24
N LYS A 102 -15.10 -6.80 1.06
CA LYS A 102 -15.43 -5.60 1.84
C LYS A 102 -14.22 -4.67 1.93
N PHE A 103 -13.04 -5.24 2.21
CA PHE A 103 -11.80 -4.46 2.20
C PHE A 103 -11.48 -3.91 0.80
N ALA A 104 -11.69 -4.70 -0.27
CA ALA A 104 -11.48 -4.22 -1.64
C ALA A 104 -12.36 -3.00 -1.97
N GLU A 105 -13.63 -3.03 -1.58
CA GLU A 105 -14.57 -1.92 -1.76
C GLU A 105 -14.13 -0.68 -0.96
N ASN A 106 -13.80 -0.86 0.32
CA ASN A 106 -13.32 0.23 1.19
C ASN A 106 -12.01 0.85 0.67
N PHE A 107 -11.05 0.01 0.22
CA PHE A 107 -9.78 0.50 -0.30
C PHE A 107 -9.95 1.22 -1.65
N THR A 108 -10.87 0.76 -2.48
CA THR A 108 -11.25 1.46 -3.71
C THR A 108 -11.88 2.82 -3.41
N GLU A 109 -12.72 2.90 -2.39
CA GLU A 109 -13.40 4.14 -2.01
C GLU A 109 -12.42 5.18 -1.47
N ILE A 110 -11.53 4.81 -0.55
CA ILE A 110 -10.53 5.75 -0.03
C ILE A 110 -9.59 6.23 -1.15
N TYR A 111 -9.22 5.35 -2.08
CA TYR A 111 -8.43 5.74 -3.26
C TYR A 111 -9.15 6.79 -4.11
N LYS A 112 -10.45 6.63 -4.37
CA LYS A 112 -11.25 7.63 -5.10
C LYS A 112 -11.26 8.97 -4.38
N ILE A 113 -11.47 8.98 -3.07
CA ILE A 113 -11.47 10.20 -2.25
C ILE A 113 -10.11 10.93 -2.39
N LEU A 114 -9.00 10.20 -2.25
CA LEU A 114 -7.65 10.75 -2.39
C LEU A 114 -7.43 11.37 -3.78
N VAL A 115 -7.82 10.67 -4.85
CA VAL A 115 -7.68 11.14 -6.23
C VAL A 115 -8.57 12.36 -6.51
N GLN A 116 -9.84 12.33 -6.09
CA GLN A 116 -10.78 13.44 -6.30
C GLN A 116 -10.33 14.72 -5.59
N ALA A 117 -9.74 14.59 -4.41
CA ALA A 117 -9.19 15.71 -3.65
C ALA A 117 -7.76 16.10 -4.07
N ASN A 118 -7.19 15.49 -5.12
CA ASN A 118 -5.81 15.71 -5.58
C ASN A 118 -4.76 15.57 -4.48
N ILE A 119 -4.95 14.63 -3.56
CA ILE A 119 -4.03 14.39 -2.44
C ILE A 119 -2.72 13.81 -2.98
N THR A 120 -1.63 14.51 -2.71
CA THR A 120 -0.27 14.04 -3.02
C THR A 120 0.20 13.00 -2.00
N VAL A 121 1.25 12.24 -2.34
CA VAL A 121 1.88 11.28 -1.42
C VAL A 121 2.33 11.95 -0.12
N GLY A 122 2.91 13.15 -0.21
CA GLY A 122 3.35 13.90 0.98
C GLY A 122 2.19 14.33 1.88
N GLN A 123 1.08 14.78 1.30
CA GLN A 123 -0.11 15.12 2.07
C GLN A 123 -0.75 13.90 2.74
N LEU A 124 -0.84 12.76 2.04
CA LEU A 124 -1.33 11.52 2.64
C LEU A 124 -0.42 11.07 3.80
N TYR A 125 0.89 11.20 3.64
CA TYR A 125 1.85 10.91 4.71
C TYR A 125 1.62 11.79 5.94
N GLU A 126 1.47 13.10 5.77
CA GLU A 126 1.18 14.00 6.91
C GLU A 126 -0.16 13.66 7.58
N ILE A 127 -1.22 13.32 6.83
CA ILE A 127 -2.50 12.87 7.43
C ILE A 127 -2.32 11.60 8.27
N ILE A 128 -1.53 10.62 7.79
CA ILE A 128 -1.25 9.38 8.53
C ILE A 128 -0.40 9.69 9.78
N LYS A 129 0.53 10.62 9.68
CA LYS A 129 1.35 11.07 10.81
C LYS A 129 0.51 11.77 11.87
N ASP A 130 -0.42 12.63 11.48
CA ASP A 130 -1.40 13.25 12.38
C ASP A 130 -2.22 12.17 13.10
N TYR A 131 -2.72 11.18 12.36
CA TYR A 131 -3.43 10.03 12.93
C TYR A 131 -2.59 9.28 13.97
N CYS A 132 -1.30 9.05 13.70
CA CYS A 132 -0.41 8.39 14.65
C CYS A 132 -0.17 9.24 15.90
N SER A 133 -0.11 10.57 15.77
CA SER A 133 0.08 11.47 16.90
C SER A 133 -1.17 11.58 17.79
N GLU A 134 -2.35 11.42 17.20
CA GLU A 134 -3.65 11.43 17.88
C GLU A 134 -4.11 10.01 18.27
N TYR A 135 -3.28 8.98 18.01
CA TYR A 135 -3.71 7.59 18.10
C TYR A 135 -3.96 7.16 19.53
N ASP A 136 -5.13 6.55 19.73
CA ASP A 136 -5.55 5.93 20.98
C ASP A 136 -6.23 4.61 20.65
N GLU A 137 -5.73 3.52 21.23
CA GLU A 137 -6.16 2.15 20.93
C GLU A 137 -7.65 1.90 21.20
N ASN A 138 -8.26 2.69 22.11
CA ASN A 138 -9.62 2.50 22.57
C ASN A 138 -10.65 3.37 21.83
N SER A 139 -10.22 4.49 21.26
CA SER A 139 -11.12 5.50 20.70
C SER A 139 -10.84 5.92 19.26
N SER A 140 -9.66 5.59 18.71
CA SER A 140 -9.34 5.94 17.33
C SER A 140 -10.24 5.21 16.33
N PRO A 141 -10.80 5.94 15.34
CA PRO A 141 -11.58 5.33 14.27
C PRO A 141 -10.68 4.52 13.33
N LEU A 142 -11.27 3.81 12.36
CA LEU A 142 -10.44 3.16 11.33
C LEU A 142 -9.68 4.20 10.50
N LEU A 143 -8.46 3.89 10.10
CA LEU A 143 -7.59 4.84 9.38
C LEU A 143 -8.25 5.44 8.12
N PHE A 144 -9.00 4.63 7.35
CA PHE A 144 -9.71 5.15 6.16
C PHE A 144 -10.83 6.13 6.53
N GLU A 145 -11.50 5.93 7.66
CA GLU A 145 -12.55 6.83 8.16
C GLU A 145 -11.94 8.16 8.59
N TYR A 146 -10.83 8.11 9.34
CA TYR A 146 -10.07 9.28 9.75
C TYR A 146 -9.62 10.13 8.55
N ILE A 147 -8.99 9.50 7.55
CA ILE A 147 -8.53 10.18 6.34
C ILE A 147 -9.72 10.81 5.59
N SER A 148 -10.82 10.08 5.47
CA SER A 148 -12.04 10.59 4.81
C SER A 148 -12.59 11.82 5.52
N TRP A 149 -12.57 11.83 6.86
CA TRP A 149 -13.01 12.97 7.66
C TRP A 149 -12.07 14.18 7.50
N LYS A 150 -10.76 14.01 7.68
CA LYS A 150 -9.76 15.09 7.55
C LYS A 150 -9.79 15.76 6.17
N ILE A 151 -9.97 14.98 5.10
CA ILE A 151 -10.08 15.52 3.74
C ILE A 151 -11.37 16.35 3.58
N LYS A 152 -12.51 15.85 4.08
CA LYS A 152 -13.79 16.57 4.00
C LYS A 152 -13.75 17.90 4.75
N GLU A 153 -13.18 17.92 5.96
CA GLU A 153 -13.01 19.17 6.72
C GLU A 153 -12.16 20.19 5.97
N SER A 154 -11.04 19.73 5.40
CA SER A 154 -10.13 20.59 4.62
C SER A 154 -10.80 21.20 3.38
N THR A 155 -11.71 20.47 2.73
CA THR A 155 -12.49 20.96 1.58
C THR A 155 -13.67 21.86 1.97
N ALA A 156 -14.16 21.79 3.20
CA ALA A 156 -15.28 22.60 3.68
C ALA A 156 -14.85 24.00 4.16
N CYS A 157 -13.56 24.19 4.45
CA CYS A 157 -12.97 25.48 4.86
C CYS A 157 -12.39 26.30 3.69
N GLN A 158 -12.57 25.86 2.44
CA GLN A 158 -12.19 26.59 1.22
C GLN A 158 -13.44 27.15 0.52
#